data_AF-A0A5J4N4A6-F1
#
_entry.id   AF-A0A5J4N4A6-F1
#
_cell.length_a   1.000
_cell.length_b   1.000
_cell.length_c   1.000
_cell.angle_alpha   90.00
_cell.angle_beta   90.00
_cell.angle_gamma   90.00
#
_symmetry.space_group_name_H-M   'P 1'
#
loop_
_entity.id
_entity.type
_entity.pdbx_description
1 polymer ?
#
loop_
_entity_poly.entity_id
_entity_poly.type
_entity_poly.pdbx_seq_one_letter_code
_entity_poly.pdbx_strand_id
1 'polypeptide(L)'
;MQLNLSNLLGLMQNSPICDYLRGLIIDGTQPLFRGTLSKQVVSDIRGILKHLNTCQRTAILRVLMAKHYVLIKGYPGTGKTETLSSLVRVLARLQKKVLVVTHTHSAVDNLLTRLIKCGEKRVLRLGSVERIAPELVDHCFEHRLNAYCTTNPFSDPSACIQGWIENA
;
A
#
# COMPACT_ATOMS: atom_id res chain seq x y z
N MET A 1 25.27 11.75 2.10
CA MET A 1 23.96 11.82 1.40
C MET A 1 24.11 11.01 0.11
N GLN A 2 23.68 9.75 0.09
CA GLN A 2 23.89 8.89 -1.08
C GLN A 2 22.81 9.25 -2.11
N LEU A 3 23.19 10.01 -3.14
CA LEU A 3 22.30 10.36 -4.24
C LEU A 3 21.96 9.09 -5.01
N ASN A 4 20.67 8.72 -5.01
CA ASN A 4 20.18 7.59 -5.78
C ASN A 4 20.05 8.00 -7.26
N LEU A 5 21.19 7.98 -7.96
CA LEU A 5 21.32 8.41 -9.36
C LEU A 5 20.45 7.60 -10.31
N SER A 6 20.17 6.32 -10.02
CA SER A 6 19.31 5.50 -10.88
C SER A 6 17.86 5.97 -10.87
N ASN A 7 17.31 6.34 -9.70
CA ASN A 7 15.96 6.90 -9.63
C ASN A 7 15.86 8.25 -10.35
N LEU A 8 16.90 9.09 -10.25
CA LEU A 8 16.95 10.36 -10.96
C LEU A 8 17.01 10.16 -12.48
N LEU A 9 17.89 9.28 -12.96
CA LEU A 9 17.98 8.93 -14.37
C LEU A 9 16.67 8.32 -14.88
N GLY A 10 16.03 7.45 -14.09
CA GLY A 10 14.71 6.92 -14.37
C GLY A 10 13.66 8.02 -14.50
N LEU A 11 13.63 8.97 -13.55
CA LEU A 11 12.74 10.12 -13.58
C LEU A 11 12.98 11.04 -14.78
N MET A 12 14.19 11.06 -15.37
CA MET A 12 14.54 11.88 -16.54
C MET A 12 14.28 11.18 -17.89
N GLN A 13 13.83 9.92 -17.89
CA GLN A 13 13.52 9.22 -19.14
C GLN A 13 12.38 9.91 -19.91
N ASN A 14 12.44 9.84 -21.24
CA ASN A 14 11.39 10.36 -22.12
C ASN A 14 10.24 9.35 -22.19
N SER A 15 9.32 9.42 -21.21
CA SER A 15 8.13 8.59 -21.17
C SER A 15 6.95 9.37 -20.56
N PRO A 16 5.69 9.06 -20.94
CA PRO A 16 4.53 9.78 -20.43
C PRO A 16 4.39 9.74 -18.90
N ILE A 17 4.81 8.64 -18.27
CA ILE A 17 4.78 8.50 -16.81
C ILE A 17 5.83 9.41 -16.15
N CYS A 18 7.03 9.50 -16.73
CA CYS A 18 8.07 10.37 -16.20
C CYS A 18 7.73 11.85 -16.43
N ASP A 19 7.14 12.22 -17.56
CA ASP A 19 6.61 13.58 -17.78
C ASP A 19 5.58 13.96 -16.73
N TYR A 20 4.62 13.07 -16.47
CA TYR A 20 3.62 13.26 -15.43
C TYR A 20 4.24 13.43 -14.03
N LEU A 21 5.23 12.59 -13.68
CA LEU A 21 5.92 12.69 -12.39
C LEU A 21 6.75 13.96 -12.27
N ARG A 22 7.44 14.38 -13.34
CA ARG A 22 8.19 15.65 -13.39
C ARG A 22 7.25 16.84 -13.20
N GLY A 23 6.09 16.83 -13.86
CA GLY A 23 5.07 17.87 -13.70
C GLY A 23 4.60 18.03 -12.25
N LEU A 24 4.45 16.93 -11.51
CA LEU A 24 4.04 16.98 -10.10
C LEU A 24 5.18 17.32 -9.13
N ILE A 25 6.37 16.76 -9.34
CA ILE A 25 7.48 16.81 -8.37
C ILE A 25 8.39 18.02 -8.60
N ILE A 26 8.67 18.36 -9.86
CA ILE A 26 9.62 19.40 -10.26
C ILE A 26 8.87 20.69 -10.55
N ASP A 27 7.87 20.63 -11.43
CA ASP A 27 7.13 21.81 -11.87
C ASP A 27 6.06 22.25 -10.85
N GLY A 28 5.79 21.40 -9.85
CA GLY A 28 4.87 21.73 -8.75
C GLY A 28 3.41 21.83 -9.16
N THR A 29 3.00 21.11 -10.21
CA THR A 29 1.61 21.08 -10.67
C THR A 29 0.68 20.64 -9.53
N GLN A 30 -0.37 21.41 -9.28
CA GLN A 30 -1.26 21.13 -8.14
C GLN A 30 -2.04 19.82 -8.32
N PRO A 31 -2.14 18.99 -7.26
CA PRO A 31 -2.89 17.74 -7.33
C PRO A 31 -4.40 18.00 -7.44
N LEU A 32 -5.04 17.37 -8.42
CA LEU A 32 -6.49 17.43 -8.57
C LEU A 32 -7.21 16.45 -7.63
N PHE A 33 -8.39 16.88 -7.20
CA PHE A 33 -9.32 16.10 -6.40
C PHE A 33 -10.70 16.06 -7.06
N ARG A 34 -11.39 14.94 -6.94
CA ARG A 34 -12.81 14.80 -7.27
C ARG A 34 -13.64 15.62 -6.29
N GLY A 35 -14.76 16.20 -6.75
CA GLY A 35 -15.64 17.00 -5.89
C GLY A 35 -16.45 16.18 -4.89
N THR A 36 -16.87 14.96 -5.27
CA THR A 36 -17.73 14.11 -4.45
C THR A 36 -17.38 12.63 -4.59
N LEU A 37 -17.73 11.84 -3.56
CA LEU A 37 -17.71 10.39 -3.58
C LEU A 37 -19.13 9.87 -3.79
N SER A 38 -19.28 8.77 -4.52
CA SER A 38 -20.59 8.13 -4.69
C SER A 38 -21.15 7.65 -3.35
N LYS A 39 -22.48 7.72 -3.17
CA LYS A 39 -23.16 7.23 -1.96
C LYS A 39 -22.83 5.77 -1.64
N GLN A 40 -22.66 4.93 -2.68
CA GLN A 40 -22.29 3.52 -2.53
C GLN A 40 -20.95 3.36 -1.81
N VAL A 41 -19.90 4.00 -2.32
CA VAL A 41 -18.55 3.99 -1.70
C VAL A 41 -18.61 4.41 -0.24
N VAL A 42 -19.36 5.46 0.09
CA VAL A 42 -19.48 5.94 1.48
C VAL A 42 -20.20 4.91 2.37
N SER A 43 -21.20 4.21 1.84
CA SER A 43 -21.89 3.13 2.55
C SER A 43 -20.94 1.95 2.84
N ASP A 44 -20.18 1.52 1.84
CA ASP A 44 -19.29 0.35 1.92
C ASP A 44 -18.17 0.51 2.96
N ILE A 45 -17.71 1.76 3.18
CA ILE A 45 -16.58 2.07 4.07
C ILE A 45 -17.03 2.58 5.44
N ARG A 46 -18.34 2.82 5.66
CA ARG A 46 -18.89 3.45 6.86
C ARG A 46 -18.48 2.73 8.15
N GLY A 47 -18.48 1.39 8.12
CA GLY A 47 -18.09 0.58 9.27
C GLY A 47 -16.66 0.85 9.74
N ILE A 48 -15.73 1.01 8.80
CA ILE A 48 -14.31 1.28 9.09
C ILE A 48 -14.14 2.72 9.63
N LEU A 49 -14.81 3.69 9.00
CA LEU A 49 -14.71 5.11 9.38
C LEU A 49 -15.33 5.46 10.74
N LYS A 50 -16.18 4.59 11.30
CA LYS A 50 -16.87 4.83 12.58
C LYS A 50 -15.89 4.90 13.76
N HIS A 51 -14.79 4.14 13.69
CA HIS A 51 -13.80 4.04 14.77
C HIS A 51 -12.72 5.13 14.73
N LEU A 52 -12.74 5.98 13.71
CA LEU A 52 -11.74 7.01 13.48
C LEU A 52 -12.19 8.37 13.99
N ASN A 53 -11.23 9.20 14.39
CA ASN A 53 -11.51 10.60 14.70
C ASN A 53 -11.76 11.42 13.42
N THR A 54 -12.26 12.65 13.59
CA THR A 54 -12.65 13.52 12.47
C THR A 54 -11.49 13.83 11.53
N CYS A 55 -10.28 14.06 12.05
CA CYS A 55 -9.10 14.35 11.24
C CYS A 55 -8.67 13.13 10.41
N GLN A 56 -8.66 11.95 11.01
CA GLN A 56 -8.35 10.68 10.33
C GLN A 56 -9.38 10.36 9.24
N ARG A 57 -10.67 10.52 9.55
CA ARG A 57 -11.75 10.33 8.57
C ARG A 57 -11.59 11.28 7.39
N THR A 58 -11.32 12.56 7.66
CA THR A 58 -11.11 13.57 6.63
C THR A 58 -9.90 13.23 5.76
N ALA A 59 -8.80 12.77 6.36
CA ALA A 59 -7.62 12.35 5.62
C ALA A 59 -7.93 11.18 4.66
N ILE A 60 -8.63 10.14 5.14
CA ILE A 60 -9.02 9.00 4.30
C ILE A 60 -9.95 9.44 3.16
N LEU A 61 -10.97 10.24 3.45
CA LEU A 61 -11.89 10.75 2.43
C LEU A 61 -11.15 11.59 1.37
N ARG A 62 -10.17 12.40 1.80
CA ARG A 62 -9.35 13.20 0.89
C ARG A 62 -8.50 12.32 -0.02
N VAL A 63 -7.96 11.21 0.48
CA VAL A 63 -7.26 10.21 -0.35
C VAL A 63 -8.18 9.59 -1.38
N LEU A 64 -9.40 9.20 -0.98
CA LEU A 64 -10.39 8.61 -1.92
C LEU A 64 -10.81 9.58 -3.04
N MET A 65 -10.74 10.88 -2.78
CA MET A 65 -11.05 11.92 -3.74
C MET A 65 -9.83 12.32 -4.60
N ALA A 66 -8.61 11.95 -4.22
CA ALA A 66 -7.40 12.37 -4.92
C ALA A 66 -7.25 11.67 -6.28
N LYS A 67 -6.82 12.43 -7.29
CA LYS A 67 -6.39 11.88 -8.58
C LYS A 67 -4.88 11.65 -8.67
N HIS A 68 -4.10 12.39 -7.86
CA HIS A 68 -2.64 12.43 -7.96
C HIS A 68 -1.98 11.95 -6.66
N TYR A 69 -1.81 12.84 -5.67
CA TYR A 69 -1.20 12.53 -4.39
C TYR A 69 -1.87 13.29 -3.24
N VAL A 70 -1.69 12.79 -2.02
CA VAL A 70 -2.10 13.45 -0.78
C VAL A 70 -0.98 13.35 0.23
N LEU A 71 -0.67 14.47 0.88
CA LEU A 71 0.27 14.52 1.99
C LEU A 71 -0.52 14.49 3.30
N ILE A 72 -0.36 13.41 4.06
CA ILE A 72 -0.96 13.27 5.39
C ILE A 72 0.12 13.53 6.42
N LYS A 73 0.03 14.65 7.11
CA LYS A 73 0.94 14.99 8.21
C LYS A 73 0.44 14.34 9.50
N GLY A 74 1.28 13.54 10.14
CA GLY A 74 0.97 12.92 11.44
C GLY A 74 1.94 13.33 12.54
N TYR A 75 1.46 14.05 13.55
CA TYR A 75 2.24 14.39 14.74
C TYR A 75 2.50 13.16 15.63
N PRO A 76 3.53 13.15 16.49
CA PRO A 76 3.75 12.07 17.45
C PRO A 76 2.48 11.74 18.24
N GLY A 77 2.18 10.45 18.44
CA GLY A 77 1.00 10.02 19.20
C GLY A 77 -0.36 10.08 18.48
N THR A 78 -0.49 10.67 17.28
CA THR A 78 -1.81 10.86 16.62
C THR A 78 -2.36 9.63 15.88
N GLY A 79 -1.92 8.42 16.23
CA GLY A 79 -2.42 7.19 15.61
C GLY A 79 -2.11 7.10 14.10
N LYS A 80 -0.91 7.52 13.66
CA LYS A 80 -0.47 7.42 12.25
C LYS A 80 -0.67 6.01 11.68
N THR A 81 -0.24 5.00 12.42
CA THR A 81 -0.37 3.59 12.01
C THR A 81 -1.83 3.17 11.91
N GLU A 82 -2.70 3.65 12.81
CA GLU A 82 -4.15 3.38 12.77
C GLU A 82 -4.82 4.05 11.56
N THR A 83 -4.36 5.24 11.21
CA THR A 83 -4.86 5.97 10.03
C THR A 83 -4.46 5.23 8.76
N LEU A 84 -3.21 4.77 8.68
CA LEU A 84 -2.68 4.03 7.53
C LEU A 84 -3.33 2.64 7.41
N SER A 85 -3.49 1.90 8.50
CA SER A 85 -4.16 0.59 8.48
C SER A 85 -5.61 0.72 8.03
N SER A 86 -6.34 1.71 8.55
CA SER A 86 -7.71 1.97 8.14
C SER A 86 -7.82 2.42 6.69
N LEU A 87 -6.86 3.22 6.19
CA LEU A 87 -6.82 3.60 4.78
C LEU A 87 -6.63 2.39 3.87
N VAL A 88 -5.67 1.51 4.19
CA VAL A 88 -5.41 0.29 3.40
C VAL A 88 -6.64 -0.62 3.41
N ARG A 89 -7.30 -0.80 4.55
CA ARG A 89 -8.56 -1.56 4.66
C ARG A 89 -9.68 -0.97 3.82
N VAL A 90 -9.83 0.36 3.83
CA VAL A 90 -10.79 1.07 2.98
C VAL A 90 -10.52 0.81 1.50
N LEU A 91 -9.27 0.93 1.06
CA LEU A 91 -8.89 0.67 -0.33
C LEU A 91 -9.09 -0.80 -0.73
N ALA A 92 -8.75 -1.73 0.16
CA ALA A 92 -8.96 -3.17 -0.04
C ALA A 92 -10.46 -3.52 -0.14
N ARG A 93 -11.31 -2.88 0.68
CA ARG A 93 -12.77 -3.05 0.64
C ARG A 93 -13.39 -2.54 -0.65
N LEU A 94 -12.76 -1.54 -1.27
CA LEU A 94 -13.09 -0.99 -2.60
C LEU A 94 -12.38 -1.74 -3.74
N GLN A 95 -11.80 -2.92 -3.47
CA GLN A 95 -11.11 -3.78 -4.44
C GLN A 95 -9.98 -3.07 -5.20
N LYS A 96 -9.27 -2.17 -4.53
CA LYS A 96 -8.06 -1.53 -5.08
C LYS A 96 -6.83 -2.33 -4.72
N LYS A 97 -5.90 -2.45 -5.67
CA LYS A 97 -4.53 -2.95 -5.41
C LYS A 97 -3.74 -1.85 -4.72
N VAL A 98 -3.08 -2.17 -3.60
CA VAL A 98 -2.37 -1.20 -2.76
C VAL A 98 -0.92 -1.65 -2.60
N LEU A 99 0.02 -0.78 -2.95
CA LEU A 99 1.44 -0.93 -2.66
C LEU A 99 1.81 -0.06 -1.46
N VAL A 100 2.39 -0.67 -0.43
CA VAL A 100 2.89 0.06 0.74
C VAL A 100 4.41 0.00 0.76
N VAL A 101 5.04 1.18 0.86
CA VAL A 101 6.49 1.34 0.93
C VAL A 101 6.84 2.16 2.16
N THR A 102 7.88 1.76 2.89
CA THR A 102 8.41 2.48 4.05
C THR A 102 9.94 2.47 4.03
N HIS A 103 10.55 3.30 4.88
CA HIS A 103 12.01 3.36 5.01
C HIS A 103 12.60 2.20 5.83
N THR A 104 11.80 1.54 6.70
CA THR A 104 12.29 0.49 7.60
C THR A 104 11.41 -0.75 7.56
N HIS A 105 12.03 -1.93 7.61
CA HIS A 105 11.31 -3.21 7.64
C HIS A 105 10.32 -3.28 8.80
N SER A 106 10.73 -2.85 10.01
CA SER A 106 9.87 -2.84 11.20
C SER A 106 8.62 -1.96 11.03
N ALA A 107 8.68 -0.88 10.25
CA ALA A 107 7.49 -0.05 10.01
C ALA A 107 6.47 -0.77 9.11
N VAL A 108 6.93 -1.54 8.12
CA VAL A 108 6.03 -2.38 7.29
C VAL A 108 5.41 -3.46 8.16
N ASP A 109 6.23 -4.14 8.95
CA ASP A 109 5.79 -5.28 9.76
C ASP A 109 4.77 -4.84 10.81
N ASN A 110 4.99 -3.71 11.48
CA ASN A 110 4.02 -3.13 12.42
C ASN A 110 2.66 -2.80 11.77
N LEU A 111 2.67 -2.29 10.54
CA LEU A 111 1.44 -2.05 9.79
C LEU A 111 0.77 -3.38 9.42
N LEU A 112 1.55 -4.34 8.92
CA LEU A 112 1.07 -5.64 8.46
C LEU A 112 0.42 -6.44 9.60
N THR A 113 1.08 -6.53 10.76
CA THR A 113 0.52 -7.17 11.96
C THR A 113 -0.82 -6.55 12.34
N ARG A 114 -0.98 -5.23 12.20
CA ARG A 114 -2.24 -4.54 12.51
C ARG A 114 -3.33 -4.87 11.49
N LEU A 115 -2.98 -4.96 10.20
CA LEU A 115 -3.92 -5.35 9.15
C LEU A 115 -4.42 -6.78 9.35
N ILE A 116 -3.52 -7.72 9.67
CA ILE A 116 -3.86 -9.12 9.93
C ILE A 116 -4.78 -9.24 11.16
N LYS A 117 -4.48 -8.52 12.25
CA LYS A 117 -5.35 -8.46 13.44
C LYS A 117 -6.73 -7.89 13.14
N CYS A 118 -6.85 -7.04 12.13
CA CYS A 118 -8.14 -6.52 11.66
C CYS A 118 -8.86 -7.46 10.67
N GLY A 119 -8.31 -8.65 10.40
CA GLY A 119 -8.90 -9.67 9.53
C GLY A 119 -8.49 -9.61 8.06
N GLU A 120 -7.55 -8.74 7.68
CA GLU A 120 -7.05 -8.69 6.30
C GLU A 120 -6.09 -9.84 6.03
N LYS A 121 -6.50 -10.77 5.17
CA LYS A 121 -5.71 -11.96 4.80
C LYS A 121 -4.98 -11.82 3.47
N ARG A 122 -5.46 -10.93 2.59
CA ARG A 122 -4.94 -10.72 1.23
C ARG A 122 -3.77 -9.76 1.23
N VAL A 123 -2.68 -10.14 1.88
CA VAL A 123 -1.48 -9.31 1.97
C VAL A 123 -0.24 -10.12 1.63
N LEU A 124 0.68 -9.49 0.89
CA LEU A 124 1.95 -10.05 0.49
C LEU A 124 3.09 -9.15 0.95
N ARG A 125 4.05 -9.71 1.69
CA ARG A 125 5.25 -9.02 2.18
C ARG A 125 6.44 -9.41 1.31
N LEU A 126 7.07 -8.42 0.68
CA LEU A 126 8.26 -8.59 -0.15
C LEU A 126 9.55 -8.34 0.63
N GLY A 127 10.40 -9.34 0.81
CA GLY A 127 11.70 -9.20 1.45
C GLY A 127 12.20 -10.51 2.02
N SER A 128 13.43 -10.51 2.54
CA SER A 128 14.07 -11.71 3.08
C SER A 128 13.40 -12.20 4.34
N VAL A 129 13.17 -13.52 4.44
CA VAL A 129 12.53 -14.16 5.61
C VAL A 129 13.25 -13.83 6.92
N GLU A 130 14.58 -13.69 6.91
CA GLU A 130 15.40 -13.36 8.08
C GLU A 130 15.09 -11.99 8.72
N ARG A 131 14.49 -11.07 7.95
CA ARG A 131 14.25 -9.68 8.36
C ARG A 131 12.78 -9.39 8.65
N ILE A 132 11.96 -10.43 8.73
CA ILE A 132 10.51 -10.36 8.91
C ILE A 132 10.16 -10.95 10.28
N ALA A 133 9.19 -10.34 10.97
CA ALA A 133 8.69 -10.87 12.24
C ALA A 133 8.14 -12.31 12.06
N PRO A 134 8.36 -13.23 13.02
CA PRO A 134 7.97 -14.65 12.89
C PRO A 134 6.48 -14.85 12.57
N GLU A 135 5.62 -14.01 13.14
CA GLU A 135 4.16 -14.03 12.91
C GLU A 135 3.74 -13.67 11.48
N LEU A 136 4.66 -13.14 10.67
CA LEU A 136 4.43 -12.63 9.32
C LEU A 136 5.07 -13.50 8.23
N VAL A 137 5.75 -14.59 8.61
CA VAL A 137 6.47 -15.47 7.68
C VAL A 137 5.52 -16.09 6.65
N ASP A 138 4.31 -16.47 7.06
CA ASP A 138 3.28 -17.01 6.17
C ASP A 138 2.83 -16.00 5.09
N HIS A 139 3.03 -14.70 5.35
CA HIS A 139 2.73 -13.62 4.42
C HIS A 139 3.94 -13.21 3.56
N CYS A 140 5.13 -13.77 3.81
CA CYS A 140 6.33 -13.50 3.05
C CYS A 140 6.28 -14.18 1.68
N PHE A 141 6.60 -13.41 0.63
CA PHE A 141 6.66 -13.93 -0.73
C PHE A 141 7.71 -15.03 -0.90
N GLU A 142 8.92 -14.84 -0.38
CA GLU A 142 10.01 -15.81 -0.51
C GLU A 142 9.67 -17.14 0.16
N HIS A 143 9.10 -17.10 1.37
CA HIS A 143 8.67 -18.30 2.08
C HIS A 143 7.62 -19.09 1.29
N ARG A 144 6.61 -18.38 0.76
CA ARG A 144 5.54 -19.01 -0.03
C ARG A 144 6.04 -19.56 -1.36
N LEU A 145 6.94 -18.84 -2.03
CA LEU A 145 7.53 -19.30 -3.28
C LEU A 145 8.35 -20.58 -3.06
N ASN A 146 9.17 -20.63 -2.01
CA ASN A 146 9.96 -21.82 -1.68
C ASN A 146 9.05 -23.02 -1.35
N ALA A 147 7.97 -22.81 -0.60
CA ALA A 147 6.98 -23.85 -0.33
C ALA A 147 6.28 -24.34 -1.62
N TYR A 148 5.94 -23.44 -2.54
CA TYR A 148 5.34 -23.78 -3.83
C TYR A 148 6.30 -24.58 -4.72
N CYS A 149 7.56 -24.16 -4.86
CA CYS A 149 8.56 -24.88 -5.64
C CYS A 149 8.88 -26.26 -5.05
N THR A 150 8.85 -26.40 -3.71
CA THR A 150 9.09 -27.71 -3.06
C THR A 150 7.93 -28.68 -3.31
N THR A 151 6.70 -28.18 -3.35
CA THR A 151 5.49 -28.99 -3.60
C THR A 151 5.26 -29.25 -5.09
N ASN A 152 5.72 -28.36 -5.96
CA ASN A 152 5.59 -28.46 -7.42
C ASN A 152 6.93 -28.18 -8.11
N PRO A 153 7.89 -29.12 -8.08
CA PRO A 153 9.25 -28.90 -8.57
C PRO A 153 9.35 -28.70 -10.09
N PHE A 154 8.31 -29.03 -10.85
CA PHE A 154 8.26 -28.93 -12.31
C PHE A 154 7.30 -27.86 -12.83
N SER A 155 6.62 -27.11 -11.96
CA SER A 155 5.73 -26.02 -12.39
C SER A 155 6.48 -24.69 -12.50
N ASP A 156 6.00 -23.82 -13.37
CA ASP A 156 6.55 -22.47 -13.51
C ASP A 156 6.35 -21.69 -12.19
N PRO A 157 7.42 -21.20 -11.54
CA PRO A 157 7.32 -20.37 -10.35
C PRO A 157 6.44 -19.12 -10.55
N SER A 158 6.30 -18.63 -11.78
CA SER A 158 5.44 -17.49 -12.11
C SER A 158 3.94 -17.78 -11.87
N ALA A 159 3.53 -19.05 -11.95
CA ALA A 159 2.16 -19.48 -11.69
C ALA A 159 1.76 -19.25 -10.22
N CYS A 160 2.72 -19.30 -9.29
CA CYS A 160 2.50 -18.95 -7.88
C CYS A 160 2.04 -17.49 -7.72
N ILE A 161 2.66 -16.59 -8.49
CA ILE A 161 2.34 -15.16 -8.49
C ILE A 161 0.98 -14.92 -9.14
N GLN A 162 0.72 -15.52 -10.31
CA GLN A 162 -0.56 -15.37 -11.00
C GLN A 162 -1.73 -15.88 -10.16
N GLY A 163 -1.60 -17.09 -9.59
CA GLY A 163 -2.61 -17.64 -8.70
C GLY A 163 -2.88 -16.74 -7.49
N TRP A 164 -1.88 -16.03 -6.96
CA TRP A 164 -2.13 -15.06 -5.90
C TRP A 164 -2.82 -13.79 -6.39
N ILE A 165 -2.38 -13.23 -7.53
CA ILE A 165 -2.98 -12.00 -8.10
C ILE A 165 -4.44 -12.20 -8.50
N GLU A 166 -4.80 -13.40 -8.96
CA GLU A 166 -6.16 -13.76 -9.38
C GLU A 166 -7.08 -14.08 -8.20
N ASN A 167 -6.53 -14.66 -7.13
CA ASN A 167 -7.26 -14.97 -5.90
C ASN A 167 -7.20 -13.84 -4.84
N ALA A 168 -6.59 -12.68 -5.17
CA ALA A 168 -6.48 -11.49 -4.32
C ALA A 168 -7.45 -10.38 -4.78
#